data_AF-A0A2N5YVE2-F1
#
_entry.id   AF-A0A2N5YVE2-F1
#
_cell.length_a   1.000
_cell.length_b   1.000
_cell.length_c   1.000
_cell.angle_alpha   90.00
_cell.angle_beta   90.00
_cell.angle_gamma   90.00
#
_symmetry.space_group_name_H-M   'P 1'
#
loop_
_entity.id
_entity.type
_entity.pdbx_description
1 polymer ?
#
loop_
_entity_poly.entity_id
_entity_poly.type
_entity_poly.pdbx_seq_one_letter_code
_entity_poly.pdbx_strand_id
1 'polypeptide(L)'
;MKYKPAIFVFTLILVLFSCTKNSTNNNNPFTLTKVNENIILVGFGSDIIAALKTDSGIVIIDSGCTKRLTKIYKFLITKYFDESEITYLINTHGHYDHCAGNSVFTEVTKVGHYNCLLELQKNQTSSINTDSLLLSVSKQYIRNLCDEDLPPSEKDEISKQAIKYKYASEDYQN
;
A
#
# COMPACT_ATOMS: atom_id res chain seq x y z
N MET A 1 -59.66 -1.38 -47.19
CA MET A 1 -59.78 -2.56 -46.30
C MET A 1 -58.83 -3.64 -46.79
N LYS A 2 -57.67 -3.81 -46.13
CA LYS A 2 -56.79 -5.01 -46.08
C LYS A 2 -55.52 -4.63 -45.27
N TYR A 3 -54.96 -5.62 -44.59
CA TYR A 3 -54.21 -5.54 -43.32
C TYR A 3 -52.72 -5.13 -43.44
N LYS A 4 -52.18 -4.60 -42.32
CA LYS A 4 -50.76 -4.29 -42.00
C LYS A 4 -49.97 -5.59 -41.70
N PRO A 5 -48.61 -5.61 -41.57
CA PRO A 5 -47.99 -5.27 -40.28
C PRO A 5 -46.52 -4.74 -40.28
N ALA A 6 -46.20 -4.09 -39.15
CA ALA A 6 -44.91 -4.10 -38.41
C ALA A 6 -43.60 -3.65 -39.10
N ILE A 7 -43.31 -2.36 -39.02
CA ILE A 7 -41.92 -1.86 -38.99
C ILE A 7 -41.48 -1.90 -37.53
N PHE A 8 -40.86 -3.01 -37.12
CA PHE A 8 -40.09 -3.11 -35.88
C PHE A 8 -38.62 -3.16 -36.30
N VAL A 9 -38.04 -2.00 -36.63
CA VAL A 9 -36.59 -1.90 -36.81
C VAL A 9 -35.98 -1.88 -35.41
N PHE A 10 -35.80 -3.09 -34.89
CA PHE A 10 -35.05 -3.37 -33.68
C PHE A 10 -33.64 -2.82 -33.87
N THR A 11 -33.35 -1.72 -33.18
CA THR A 11 -32.06 -1.05 -33.15
C THR A 11 -31.06 -2.01 -32.52
N LEU A 12 -30.42 -2.83 -33.36
CA LEU A 12 -29.45 -3.84 -32.95
C LEU A 12 -28.16 -3.13 -32.53
N ILE A 13 -28.07 -2.90 -31.22
CA ILE A 13 -26.94 -3.22 -30.34
C ILE A 13 -25.59 -3.26 -31.08
N LEU A 14 -24.93 -2.10 -31.11
CA LEU A 14 -23.48 -1.99 -31.31
C LEU A 14 -22.94 -0.92 -30.36
N VAL A 15 -23.33 -1.01 -29.09
CA VAL A 15 -22.51 -0.45 -28.02
C VAL A 15 -21.42 -1.48 -27.76
N LEU A 16 -20.38 -1.41 -28.59
CA LEU A 16 -19.06 -1.91 -28.22
C LEU A 16 -18.64 -1.11 -26.99
N PHE A 17 -19.04 -1.60 -25.81
CA PHE A 17 -18.33 -1.34 -24.59
C PHE A 17 -16.97 -2.02 -24.75
N SER A 18 -16.09 -1.36 -25.51
CA SER A 18 -14.66 -1.52 -25.32
C SER A 18 -14.40 -1.06 -23.90
N CYS A 19 -14.48 -2.00 -22.96
CA CYS A 19 -13.78 -1.90 -21.69
C CYS A 19 -12.31 -1.94 -22.06
N THR A 20 -11.77 -0.82 -22.53
CA THR A 20 -10.34 -0.60 -22.55
C THR A 20 -9.93 -0.65 -21.08
N LYS A 21 -9.28 -1.74 -20.68
CA LYS A 21 -8.41 -1.69 -19.51
C LYS A 21 -7.44 -0.57 -19.82
N ASN A 22 -7.65 0.58 -19.19
CA ASN A 22 -6.74 1.69 -19.25
C ASN A 22 -5.48 1.22 -18.51
N SER A 23 -4.60 0.50 -19.21
CA SER A 23 -3.25 0.24 -18.77
C SER A 23 -2.51 1.56 -18.94
N THR A 24 -2.83 2.51 -18.08
CA THR A 24 -2.00 3.69 -17.89
C THR A 24 -0.63 3.17 -17.48
N ASN A 25 0.34 3.35 -18.36
CA ASN A 25 1.75 3.08 -18.09
C ASN A 25 2.20 4.12 -17.04
N ASN A 26 1.77 3.91 -15.80
CA ASN A 26 2.08 4.78 -14.68
C ASN A 26 3.43 4.31 -14.15
N ASN A 27 4.50 5.06 -14.43
CA ASN A 27 5.81 4.90 -13.79
C ASN A 27 5.79 5.18 -12.27
N ASN A 28 4.62 5.13 -11.63
CA ASN A 28 4.46 5.30 -10.21
C ASN A 28 4.66 3.93 -9.54
N PRO A 29 5.72 3.74 -8.74
CA PRO A 29 5.96 2.45 -8.09
C PRO A 29 4.95 2.16 -6.97
N PHE A 30 4.13 3.15 -6.60
CA PHE A 30 3.08 3.04 -5.60
C PHE A 30 1.75 2.61 -6.22
N THR A 31 1.07 1.69 -5.55
CA THR A 31 -0.29 1.26 -5.88
C THR A 31 -1.30 2.02 -5.04
N LEU A 32 -2.37 2.50 -5.68
CA LEU A 32 -3.53 3.08 -4.99
C LEU A 32 -4.78 2.36 -5.50
N THR A 33 -5.34 1.51 -4.65
CA THR A 33 -6.49 0.67 -5.00
C THR A 33 -7.72 1.17 -4.25
N LYS A 34 -8.73 1.63 -4.99
CA LYS A 34 -10.03 1.97 -4.43
C LYS A 34 -10.80 0.70 -4.10
N VAL A 35 -11.14 0.49 -2.83
CA VAL A 35 -12.05 -0.59 -2.41
C VAL A 35 -13.49 -0.09 -2.52
N ASN A 36 -13.76 1.11 -2.02
CA ASN A 36 -15.01 1.85 -2.20
C ASN A 36 -14.76 3.37 -2.05
N GLU A 37 -15.80 4.19 -1.98
CA GLU A 37 -15.68 5.65 -1.85
C GLU A 37 -14.92 6.10 -0.59
N ASN A 38 -14.98 5.31 0.48
CA ASN A 38 -14.40 5.64 1.77
C ASN A 38 -13.12 4.85 2.07
N ILE A 39 -12.79 3.84 1.29
CA ILE A 39 -11.69 2.92 1.62
C ILE A 39 -10.73 2.78 0.44
N ILE A 40 -9.46 3.04 0.71
CA ILE A 40 -8.36 2.79 -0.22
C ILE A 40 -7.28 1.92 0.41
N LEU A 41 -6.58 1.18 -0.44
CA LEU A 41 -5.30 0.55 -0.13
C LEU A 41 -4.20 1.35 -0.81
N VAL A 42 -3.14 1.68 -0.06
CA VAL A 42 -1.94 2.32 -0.58
C VAL A 42 -0.76 1.41 -0.29
N GLY A 43 0.10 1.19 -1.28
CA GLY A 43 1.21 0.27 -1.11
C GLY A 43 2.38 0.47 -2.05
N PHE A 44 3.46 -0.23 -1.75
CA PHE A 44 4.70 -0.30 -2.49
C PHE A 44 5.15 -1.77 -2.54
N GLY A 45 4.77 -2.45 -3.63
CA GLY A 45 4.95 -3.91 -3.73
C GLY A 45 4.07 -4.62 -2.71
N SER A 46 4.66 -5.55 -1.97
CA SER A 46 4.00 -6.28 -0.87
C SER A 46 3.75 -5.47 0.41
N ASP A 47 4.27 -4.25 0.56
CA ASP A 47 3.99 -3.38 1.71
C ASP A 47 2.72 -2.56 1.44
N ILE A 48 1.62 -2.88 2.12
CA ILE A 48 0.29 -2.30 1.87
C ILE A 48 -0.34 -1.88 3.19
N ILE A 49 -0.88 -0.68 3.24
CA ILE A 49 -1.72 -0.18 4.34
C ILE A 49 -3.11 0.19 3.82
N ALA A 50 -4.09 0.23 4.72
CA ALA A 50 -5.44 0.68 4.39
C ALA A 50 -5.74 2.05 5.02
N ALA A 51 -6.56 2.84 4.35
CA ALA A 51 -7.08 4.10 4.86
C ALA A 51 -8.59 4.18 4.66
N LEU A 52 -9.27 4.63 5.70
CA LEU A 52 -10.72 4.77 5.75
C LEU A 52 -11.09 6.22 6.04
N LYS A 53 -11.83 6.85 5.14
CA LYS A 53 -12.40 8.19 5.34
C LYS A 53 -13.70 8.09 6.13
N THR A 54 -13.77 8.86 7.21
CA THR A 54 -14.95 9.05 8.06
C THR A 54 -15.34 10.53 8.09
N ASP A 55 -16.47 10.85 8.70
CA ASP A 55 -16.91 12.25 8.92
C ASP A 55 -16.01 13.01 9.91
N SER A 56 -15.19 12.30 10.70
CA SER A 56 -14.27 12.87 11.68
C SER A 56 -12.81 12.81 11.23
N GLY A 57 -12.54 12.58 9.95
CA GLY A 57 -11.18 12.42 9.40
C GLY A 57 -10.86 10.98 9.00
N ILE A 58 -9.57 10.67 8.90
CA ILE A 58 -9.07 9.42 8.32
C ILE A 58 -8.60 8.47 9.43
N VAL A 59 -9.00 7.21 9.31
CA VAL A 59 -8.47 6.08 10.08
C VAL A 59 -7.47 5.32 9.22
N ILE A 60 -6.28 5.07 9.75
CA ILE A 60 -5.24 4.28 9.11
C ILE A 60 -5.20 2.89 9.74
N ILE A 61 -5.08 1.83 8.93
CA ILE A 61 -4.84 0.47 9.38
C ILE A 61 -3.44 0.07 8.93
N ASP A 62 -2.59 -0.24 9.92
CA ASP A 62 -1.16 -0.47 9.83
C ASP A 62 -0.36 0.72 9.25
N SER A 63 0.91 0.79 9.58
CA SER A 63 1.82 1.87 9.16
C SER A 63 2.94 1.39 8.24
N GLY A 64 2.95 0.11 7.87
CA GLY A 64 3.90 -0.47 6.93
C GLY A 64 5.32 -0.57 7.47
N CYS A 65 6.25 -0.90 6.57
CA CYS A 65 7.58 -1.38 6.92
C CYS A 65 8.62 -0.29 7.27
N THR A 66 8.41 0.97 6.87
CA THR A 66 9.44 2.03 7.02
C THR A 66 8.81 3.41 7.20
N LYS A 67 9.37 4.26 8.07
CA LYS A 67 8.95 5.66 8.28
C LYS A 67 8.90 6.43 6.96
N ARG A 68 9.86 6.17 6.06
CA ARG A 68 9.94 6.83 4.76
C ARG A 68 8.77 6.48 3.84
N LEU A 69 8.43 5.20 3.71
CA LEU A 69 7.27 4.77 2.92
C LEU A 69 5.97 5.28 3.54
N THR A 70 5.84 5.19 4.87
CA THR A 70 4.65 5.67 5.59
C THR A 70 4.39 7.16 5.36
N LYS A 71 5.43 8.01 5.32
CA LYS A 71 5.28 9.44 4.98
C LYS A 71 4.70 9.64 3.58
N ILE A 72 5.11 8.80 2.63
CA ILE A 72 4.58 8.84 1.26
C ILE A 72 3.14 8.33 1.24
N TYR A 73 2.83 7.23 1.94
CA TYR A 73 1.47 6.73 2.04
C TYR A 73 0.55 7.79 2.66
N LYS A 74 0.95 8.39 3.78
CA LYS A 74 0.21 9.49 4.42
C LYS A 74 -0.10 10.60 3.42
N PHE A 75 0.90 11.06 2.66
CA PHE A 75 0.70 12.09 1.62
C PHE A 75 -0.27 11.64 0.52
N LEU A 76 -0.14 10.42 0.01
CA LEU A 76 -1.02 9.89 -1.04
C LEU A 76 -2.46 9.76 -0.55
N ILE A 77 -2.64 9.31 0.69
CA ILE A 77 -3.94 9.13 1.34
C ILE A 77 -4.63 10.48 1.55
N THR A 78 -3.95 11.45 2.16
CA THR A 78 -4.56 12.77 2.43
C THR A 78 -4.90 13.50 1.15
N LYS A 79 -4.04 13.37 0.12
CA LYS A 79 -4.31 13.91 -1.21
C LYS A 79 -5.48 13.21 -1.91
N TYR A 80 -5.62 11.89 -1.76
CA TYR A 80 -6.70 11.15 -2.40
C TYR A 80 -8.07 11.53 -1.81
N PHE A 81 -8.14 11.65 -0.49
CA PHE A 81 -9.39 11.96 0.20
C PHE A 81 -9.70 13.46 0.30
N ASP A 82 -8.76 14.33 -0.08
CA ASP A 82 -8.82 15.77 0.17
C ASP A 82 -9.14 16.08 1.64
N GLU A 83 -8.43 15.39 2.54
CA GLU A 83 -8.61 15.44 3.98
C GLU A 83 -7.25 15.21 4.64
N SER A 84 -6.82 16.11 5.53
CA SER A 84 -5.53 16.01 6.20
C SER A 84 -5.62 15.47 7.62
N GLU A 85 -6.80 15.49 8.22
CA GLU A 85 -7.01 15.04 9.59
C GLU A 85 -6.96 13.51 9.68
N ILE A 86 -6.00 13.00 10.46
CA ILE A 86 -5.85 11.57 10.74
C ILE A 86 -6.10 11.37 12.23
N THR A 87 -7.18 10.69 12.57
CA THR A 87 -7.65 10.60 13.96
C THR A 87 -7.22 9.32 14.65
N TYR A 88 -7.13 8.21 13.90
CA TYR A 88 -6.76 6.92 14.44
C TYR A 88 -5.72 6.19 13.58
N LEU A 89 -4.83 5.47 14.27
CA LEU A 89 -3.97 4.45 13.71
C LEU A 89 -4.29 3.13 14.40
N ILE A 90 -4.80 2.16 13.64
CA ILE A 90 -5.11 0.83 14.11
C ILE A 90 -3.97 -0.10 13.69
N ASN A 91 -3.26 -0.70 14.65
CA ASN A 91 -2.33 -1.78 14.36
C ASN A 91 -3.08 -3.11 14.42
N THR A 92 -3.04 -3.88 13.34
CA THR A 92 -3.63 -5.22 13.27
C THR A 92 -2.90 -6.18 14.22
N HIS A 93 -1.58 -6.09 14.24
CA HIS A 93 -0.66 -6.78 15.15
C HIS A 93 0.69 -6.05 15.19
N GLY A 94 1.60 -6.46 16.08
CA GLY A 94 2.84 -5.76 16.40
C GLY A 94 4.08 -6.26 15.67
N HIS A 95 3.96 -6.89 14.49
CA HIS A 95 5.12 -7.21 13.67
C HIS A 95 5.69 -5.97 12.99
N TYR A 96 7.02 -5.93 12.84
CA TYR A 96 7.76 -4.77 12.35
C TYR A 96 7.26 -4.27 10.99
N ASP A 97 6.94 -5.18 10.07
CA ASP A 97 6.43 -4.89 8.73
C ASP A 97 5.03 -4.23 8.71
N HIS A 98 4.34 -4.22 9.85
CA HIS A 98 3.04 -3.56 10.02
C HIS A 98 3.12 -2.25 10.81
N CYS A 99 4.15 -2.07 11.64
CA CYS A 99 4.17 -1.02 12.67
C CYS A 99 5.39 -0.09 12.65
N ALA A 100 6.39 -0.35 11.80
CA ALA A 100 7.62 0.43 11.77
C ALA A 100 7.38 1.92 11.43
N GLY A 101 6.30 2.20 10.70
CA GLY A 101 5.83 3.55 10.38
C GLY A 101 5.14 4.31 11.52
N ASN A 102 4.88 3.69 12.68
CA ASN A 102 4.00 4.25 13.72
C ASN A 102 4.44 5.66 14.18
N SER A 103 5.74 5.94 14.17
CA SER A 103 6.29 7.24 14.56
C SER A 103 5.93 8.39 13.62
N VAL A 104 5.40 8.11 12.42
CA VAL A 104 4.91 9.15 11.49
C VAL A 104 3.58 9.75 11.96
N PHE A 105 2.89 9.07 12.87
CA PHE A 105 1.58 9.45 13.40
C PHE A 105 1.71 9.86 14.88
N THR A 106 2.47 10.91 15.19
CA THR A 106 2.79 11.30 16.58
C THR A 106 1.56 11.67 17.39
N GLU A 107 0.70 12.53 16.85
CA GLU A 107 -0.49 13.10 17.55
C GLU A 107 -1.77 12.25 17.39
N VAL A 108 -1.65 11.05 16.84
CA VAL A 108 -2.80 10.20 16.48
C VAL A 108 -3.07 9.17 17.58
N THR A 109 -4.36 8.94 17.89
CA THR A 109 -4.78 7.87 18.80
C THR A 109 -4.42 6.50 18.21
N LYS A 110 -3.58 5.73 18.91
CA LYS A 110 -3.16 4.39 18.46
C LYS A 110 -4.01 3.34 19.14
N VAL A 111 -4.62 2.47 18.34
CA VAL A 111 -5.50 1.39 18.79
C VAL A 111 -4.88 0.07 18.34
N GLY A 112 -4.94 -0.94 19.19
CA GLY A 112 -4.48 -2.28 18.87
C GLY A 112 -4.89 -3.26 19.95
N HIS A 113 -4.83 -4.55 19.63
CA HIS A 113 -5.02 -5.59 20.62
C HIS A 113 -3.93 -5.53 21.70
N TYR A 114 -4.20 -5.97 22.93
CA TYR A 114 -3.21 -5.98 24.01
C TYR A 114 -1.89 -6.68 23.63
N ASN A 115 -2.00 -7.81 22.92
CA ASN A 115 -0.83 -8.55 22.43
C ASN A 115 0.04 -7.75 21.44
N CYS A 116 -0.55 -6.82 20.67
CA CYS A 116 0.21 -5.95 19.79
C CYS A 116 1.23 -5.11 20.57
N LEU A 117 0.86 -4.63 21.76
CA LEU A 117 1.80 -3.89 22.61
C LEU A 117 3.00 -4.75 23.05
N LEU A 118 2.74 -6.01 23.41
CA LEU A 118 3.80 -6.95 23.81
C LEU A 118 4.75 -7.26 22.66
N GLU A 119 4.22 -7.44 21.45
CA GLU A 119 4.99 -7.67 20.23
C GLU A 119 5.85 -6.45 19.86
N LEU A 120 5.29 -5.24 19.96
CA LEU A 120 6.02 -3.99 19.74
C LEU A 120 7.20 -3.84 20.70
N GLN A 121 6.99 -4.14 21.99
CA GLN A 121 8.04 -4.09 23.00
C GLN A 121 9.14 -5.12 22.72
N LYS A 122 8.77 -6.33 22.29
CA LYS A 122 9.74 -7.37 21.90
C LYS A 122 10.63 -6.89 20.76
N ASN A 123 10.07 -6.26 19.72
CA ASN A 123 10.83 -5.75 18.57
C ASN A 123 11.85 -4.67 18.96
N GLN A 124 11.57 -3.87 19.99
CA GLN A 124 12.51 -2.84 20.47
C GLN A 124 13.74 -3.45 21.17
N THR A 125 13.59 -4.64 21.76
CA THR A 125 14.66 -5.30 22.54
C THR A 125 15.61 -6.16 21.72
N SER A 126 15.24 -6.53 20.49
CA SER A 126 16.05 -7.37 19.59
C SER A 126 17.03 -6.54 18.74
N SER A 127 17.95 -5.82 19.39
CA SER A 127 18.74 -4.76 18.77
C SER A 127 20.16 -5.14 18.30
N ILE A 128 20.62 -6.37 18.56
CA ILE A 128 21.98 -6.79 18.17
C ILE A 128 21.94 -7.39 16.75
N ASN A 129 22.61 -6.71 15.80
CA ASN A 129 22.80 -7.07 14.37
C ASN A 129 21.61 -6.81 13.41
N THR A 130 20.57 -6.10 13.82
CA THR A 130 19.38 -5.86 12.96
C THR A 130 19.71 -5.04 11.71
N ASP A 131 20.51 -3.98 11.82
CA ASP A 131 20.89 -3.15 10.67
C ASP A 131 21.72 -3.93 9.63
N SER A 132 22.75 -4.64 10.08
CA SER A 132 23.59 -5.45 9.20
C SER A 132 22.78 -6.54 8.51
N LEU A 133 21.79 -7.13 9.20
CA LEU A 133 20.83 -8.05 8.62
C LEU A 133 19.96 -7.38 7.55
N LEU A 134 19.29 -6.26 7.84
CA LEU A 134 18.42 -5.54 6.90
C LEU A 134 19.18 -5.15 5.62
N LEU A 135 20.40 -4.62 5.77
CA LEU A 135 21.25 -4.28 4.64
C LEU A 135 21.68 -5.53 3.85
N SER A 136 21.97 -6.65 4.53
CA SER A 136 22.31 -7.92 3.86
C SER A 136 21.13 -8.47 3.05
N VAL A 137 19.90 -8.35 3.57
CA VAL A 137 18.66 -8.74 2.88
C VAL A 137 18.43 -7.86 1.66
N SER A 138 18.58 -6.54 1.79
CA SER A 138 18.52 -5.62 0.64
C SER A 138 19.52 -6.01 -0.46
N LYS A 139 20.78 -6.27 -0.08
CA LYS A 139 21.82 -6.75 -1.02
C LYS A 139 21.46 -8.09 -1.66
N GLN A 140 20.80 -9.00 -0.95
CA GLN A 140 20.33 -10.26 -1.51
C GLN A 140 19.28 -10.03 -2.60
N TYR A 141 18.28 -9.19 -2.36
CA TYR A 141 17.30 -8.83 -3.40
C TYR A 141 17.98 -8.18 -4.62
N ILE A 142 18.95 -7.29 -4.42
CA ILE A 142 19.70 -6.69 -5.53
C ILE A 142 20.44 -7.74 -6.35
N ARG A 143 21.06 -8.75 -5.71
CA ARG A 143 21.70 -9.86 -6.44
C ARG A 143 20.71 -10.67 -7.26
N ASN A 144 19.50 -10.90 -6.72
CA ASN A 144 18.47 -11.64 -7.44
C ASN A 144 18.00 -10.90 -8.71
N LEU A 145 18.12 -9.57 -8.77
CA LEU A 145 17.81 -8.80 -9.99
C LEU A 145 18.75 -9.10 -11.17
N CYS A 146 19.92 -9.70 -10.92
CA CYS A 146 20.87 -10.06 -11.98
C CYS A 146 20.44 -11.28 -12.79
N ASP A 147 19.38 -11.98 -12.38
CA ASP A 147 18.81 -13.07 -13.16
C ASP A 147 18.07 -12.51 -14.39
N GLU A 148 18.64 -12.77 -15.57
CA GLU A 148 18.13 -12.26 -16.84
C GLU A 148 16.76 -12.85 -17.18
N ASP A 149 16.48 -14.08 -16.76
CA ASP A 149 15.28 -14.85 -17.09
C ASP A 149 14.06 -14.44 -16.25
N LEU A 150 14.23 -13.57 -15.25
CA LEU A 150 13.12 -13.13 -14.40
C LEU A 150 12.06 -12.33 -15.20
N PRO A 151 10.77 -12.64 -15.02
CA PRO A 151 9.67 -11.85 -15.58
C PRO A 151 9.71 -10.39 -15.11
N PRO A 152 9.31 -9.41 -15.95
CA PRO A 152 9.32 -8.00 -15.56
C PRO A 152 8.57 -7.67 -14.27
N SER A 153 7.43 -8.32 -14.01
CA SER A 153 6.67 -8.13 -12.77
C SER A 153 7.41 -8.61 -11.53
N GLU A 154 8.20 -9.67 -11.65
CA GLU A 154 9.01 -10.19 -10.56
C GLU A 154 10.25 -9.32 -10.33
N LYS A 155 10.87 -8.82 -11.41
CA LYS A 155 11.94 -7.81 -11.31
C LYS A 155 11.46 -6.53 -10.61
N ASP A 156 10.23 -6.10 -10.87
CA ASP A 156 9.62 -4.94 -10.19
C ASP A 156 9.42 -5.20 -8.69
N GLU A 157 8.83 -6.34 -8.30
CA GLU A 157 8.63 -6.68 -6.89
C GLU A 157 9.95 -6.84 -6.14
N ILE A 158 10.94 -7.53 -6.72
CA ILE A 158 12.27 -7.68 -6.13
C ILE A 158 12.95 -6.32 -5.94
N SER A 159 12.82 -5.41 -6.92
CA SER A 159 13.37 -4.06 -6.82
C SER A 159 12.73 -3.28 -5.68
N LYS A 160 11.41 -3.39 -5.50
CA LYS A 160 10.69 -2.77 -4.38
C LYS A 160 11.10 -3.37 -3.04
N GLN A 161 11.29 -4.68 -2.94
CA GLN A 161 11.79 -5.29 -1.71
C GLN A 161 13.21 -4.81 -1.37
N ALA A 162 14.11 -4.73 -2.35
CA ALA A 162 15.45 -4.18 -2.14
C ALA A 162 15.40 -2.75 -1.54
N ILE A 163 14.55 -1.89 -2.10
CA ILE A 163 14.33 -0.51 -1.62
C ILE A 163 13.73 -0.50 -0.21
N LYS A 164 12.72 -1.33 0.05
CA LYS A 164 12.05 -1.44 1.35
C LYS A 164 13.04 -1.80 2.47
N TYR A 165 13.86 -2.83 2.28
CA TYR A 165 14.86 -3.24 3.27
C TYR A 165 16.00 -2.23 3.41
N LYS A 166 16.35 -1.51 2.34
CA LYS A 166 17.30 -0.40 2.42
C LYS A 166 16.75 0.73 3.30
N TYR A 167 15.51 1.16 3.08
CA TYR A 167 14.87 2.18 3.92
C TYR A 167 14.69 1.73 5.37
N ALA A 168 14.37 0.45 5.62
CA ALA A 168 14.31 -0.09 6.98
C ALA A 168 15.66 -0.01 7.71
N SER A 169 16.77 -0.32 7.00
CA SER A 169 18.13 -0.16 7.53
C SER A 169 18.45 1.31 7.84
N GLU A 170 18.15 2.23 6.90
CA GLU A 170 18.33 3.67 7.11
C GLU A 170 17.50 4.19 8.30
N ASP A 171 16.25 3.73 8.46
CA ASP A 171 15.36 4.14 9.56
C ASP A 171 15.78 3.58 10.92
N TYR A 172 16.55 2.49 10.94
CA TYR A 172 17.11 1.90 12.16
C TYR A 172 18.34 2.67 12.65
N GLN A 173 19.11 3.27 11.72
CA GLN A 173 20.28 4.07 12.04
C GLN A 173 19.95 5.48 12.58
N ASN A 174 18.69 5.94 12.44
CA ASN A 174 18.23 7.30 12.75
C ASN A 174 17.02 7.34 13.71
#